data_AF-A0AB74HMC6-F1
#
_entry.id   AF-A0AB74HMC6-F1
#
_cell.length_a   1.000
_cell.length_b   1.000
_cell.length_c   1.000
_cell.angle_alpha   90.00
_cell.angle_beta   90.00
_cell.angle_gamma   90.00
#
_symmetry.space_group_name_H-M   'P 1'
#
loop_
_entity.id
_entity.type
_entity.pdbx_description
1 polymer ?
#
loop_
_entity_poly.entity_id
_entity_poly.type
_entity_poly.pdbx_seq_one_letter_code
_entity_poly.pdbx_strand_id
1 'polypeptide(L)'
;MITRKERTEELYGLAEKQSSMGTALRIGLIGLAAGLWFYGSFSLTHSAMFLFVTTIAVPFSYMSWRKTRTQLSFNDNRAYQGLIRVKGIGDIAILWGMFGLMIGHELNFFELSMLSSMLASILVVHLLAATLIDKRLLRIDDEHVVDSLFGLTKREQMKRKWDEK
;
A
#
# COMPACT_ATOMS: atom_id res chain seq x y z
N MET A 1 -4.41 24.40 -12.17
CA MET A 1 -4.46 22.93 -12.34
C MET A 1 -3.03 22.43 -12.36
N ILE A 2 -2.68 21.50 -11.46
CA ILE A 2 -1.36 20.87 -11.42
C ILE A 2 -1.32 19.81 -12.52
N THR A 3 -0.29 19.82 -13.36
CA THR A 3 -0.21 18.90 -14.50
C THR A 3 0.06 17.46 -14.04
N ARG A 4 -0.30 16.45 -14.86
CA ARG A 4 -0.01 15.03 -14.55
C ARG A 4 1.46 14.79 -14.18
N LYS A 5 2.40 15.49 -14.84
CA LYS A 5 3.85 15.35 -14.61
C LYS A 5 4.24 15.83 -13.20
N GLU A 6 3.78 17.00 -12.79
CA GLU A 6 4.02 17.53 -11.45
C GLU A 6 3.40 16.63 -10.37
N ARG A 7 2.18 16.13 -10.59
CA ARG A 7 1.53 15.16 -9.68
C ARG A 7 2.35 13.86 -9.54
N THR A 8 2.90 13.35 -10.64
CA THR A 8 3.78 12.17 -10.60
C THR A 8 5.06 12.44 -9.84
N GLU A 9 5.68 13.60 -10.02
CA GLU A 9 6.92 13.98 -9.33
C GLU A 9 6.71 14.16 -7.83
N GLU A 10 5.59 14.74 -7.40
CA GLU A 10 5.24 14.82 -5.97
C GLU A 10 5.02 13.44 -5.35
N LEU A 11 4.26 12.56 -6.02
CA LEU A 11 4.04 11.20 -5.55
C LEU A 11 5.34 10.37 -5.58
N TYR A 12 6.23 10.62 -6.55
CA TYR A 12 7.54 9.99 -6.62
C TYR A 12 8.47 10.49 -5.52
N GLY A 13 8.51 11.79 -5.25
CA GLY A 13 9.28 12.38 -4.16
C GLY A 13 8.81 11.86 -2.79
N LEU A 14 7.52 11.59 -2.63
CA LEU A 14 6.99 10.89 -1.44
C LEU A 14 7.48 9.45 -1.35
N ALA A 15 7.44 8.71 -2.47
CA ALA A 15 7.93 7.34 -2.54
C ALA A 15 9.43 7.27 -2.28
N GLU A 16 10.23 8.16 -2.85
CA GLU A 16 11.69 8.22 -2.72
C GLU A 16 12.13 8.70 -1.33
N LYS A 17 11.44 9.69 -0.74
CA LYS A 17 11.72 10.14 0.63
C LYS A 17 11.46 9.05 1.67
N GLN A 18 10.56 8.11 1.38
CA GLN A 18 10.27 6.96 2.24
C GLN A 18 11.09 5.72 1.86
N SER A 19 11.35 5.51 0.57
CA SER A 19 12.22 4.42 0.07
C SER A 19 13.70 4.77 0.14
N SER A 20 14.06 5.96 0.66
CA SER A 20 15.45 6.28 0.96
C SER A 20 15.97 5.08 1.73
N MET A 21 16.96 4.42 1.15
CA MET A 21 17.29 3.03 1.46
C MET A 21 17.49 2.85 2.98
N GLY A 22 17.95 3.90 3.67
CA GLY A 22 18.08 3.98 5.12
C GLY A 22 16.77 3.90 5.92
N THR A 23 15.65 4.50 5.51
CA THR A 23 14.40 4.47 6.30
C THR A 23 13.71 3.11 6.21
N ALA A 24 13.62 2.53 5.00
CA ALA A 24 13.05 1.20 4.80
C ALA A 24 13.91 0.10 5.45
N LEU A 25 15.25 0.18 5.35
CA LEU A 25 16.15 -0.72 6.07
C LEU A 25 16.03 -0.56 7.59
N ARG A 26 15.93 0.67 8.11
CA ARG A 26 15.78 0.88 9.56
C ARG A 26 14.47 0.31 10.07
N ILE A 27 13.35 0.56 9.39
CA ILE A 27 12.04 0.01 9.78
C ILE A 27 12.06 -1.52 9.67
N GLY A 28 12.63 -2.06 8.59
CA GLY A 28 12.80 -3.51 8.40
C GLY A 28 13.68 -4.14 9.48
N LEU A 29 14.82 -3.54 9.80
CA LEU A 29 15.74 -4.01 10.85
C LEU A 29 15.15 -3.89 12.25
N ILE A 30 14.42 -2.82 12.55
CA ILE A 30 13.71 -2.67 13.83
C ILE A 30 12.61 -3.73 13.95
N GLY A 31 11.81 -3.92 12.90
CA GLY A 31 10.78 -4.95 12.85
C GLY A 31 11.36 -6.36 13.00
N LEU A 32 12.48 -6.63 12.32
CA LEU A 32 13.16 -7.93 12.35
C LEU A 32 13.84 -8.20 13.70
N ALA A 33 14.53 -7.21 14.29
CA ALA A 33 15.13 -7.32 15.62
C ALA A 33 14.05 -7.51 16.70
N ALA A 34 12.95 -6.74 16.62
CA ALA A 34 11.83 -6.89 17.54
C ALA A 34 11.10 -8.24 17.33
N GLY A 35 10.93 -8.69 16.09
CA GLY A 35 10.35 -10.00 15.78
C GLY A 35 11.20 -11.18 16.27
N LEU A 36 12.54 -11.09 16.16
CA LEU A 36 13.47 -12.09 16.71
C LEU A 36 13.49 -12.08 18.24
N TRP A 37 13.42 -10.91 18.87
CA TRP A 37 13.27 -10.79 20.33
C TRP A 37 11.95 -11.44 20.80
N PHE A 38 10.86 -11.16 20.09
CA PHE A 38 9.56 -11.78 20.35
C PHE A 38 9.56 -13.30 20.10
N TYR A 39 10.27 -13.79 19.08
CA TYR A 39 10.40 -15.24 18.79
C TYR A 39 11.02 -16.03 19.95
N GLY A 40 11.97 -15.43 20.68
CA GLY A 40 12.54 -16.06 21.87
C GLY A 40 11.59 -16.14 23.08
N SER A 41 10.45 -15.43 23.05
CA SER A 41 9.52 -15.30 24.20
C SER A 41 8.08 -15.71 23.90
N PHE A 42 7.69 -15.83 22.63
CA PHE A 42 6.32 -16.10 22.19
C PHE A 42 6.27 -17.16 21.09
N SER A 43 5.08 -17.75 20.86
CA SER A 43 4.88 -18.71 19.78
C SER A 43 5.15 -18.11 18.39
N LEU A 44 5.50 -18.96 17.43
CA LEU A 44 5.81 -18.60 16.05
C LEU A 44 4.69 -17.79 15.36
N THR A 45 3.42 -18.07 15.65
CA THR A 45 2.24 -17.32 15.15
C THR A 45 2.21 -15.88 15.65
N HIS A 46 2.46 -15.66 16.94
CA HIS A 46 2.51 -14.33 17.54
C HIS A 46 3.67 -13.49 16.97
N SER A 47 4.85 -14.10 16.76
CA SER A 47 5.97 -13.43 16.11
C SER A 47 5.67 -13.05 14.65
N ALA A 48 5.00 -13.93 13.90
CA ALA A 48 4.58 -13.65 12.52
C ALA A 48 3.56 -12.50 12.45
N MET A 49 2.58 -12.48 13.36
CA MET A 49 1.62 -11.39 13.51
C MET A 49 2.31 -10.05 13.84
N PHE A 50 3.26 -10.06 14.78
CA PHE A 50 4.03 -8.88 15.13
C PHE A 50 4.87 -8.34 13.96
N LEU A 51 5.56 -9.24 13.25
CA LEU A 51 6.31 -8.88 12.04
C LEU A 51 5.39 -8.29 10.96
N PHE A 52 4.23 -8.89 10.73
CA PHE A 52 3.25 -8.37 9.78
C PHE A 52 2.83 -6.93 10.14
N VAL A 53 2.50 -6.67 11.41
CA VAL A 53 2.08 -5.32 11.83
C VAL A 53 3.20 -4.30 11.66
N THR A 54 4.40 -4.62 12.14
CA THR A 54 5.53 -3.66 12.19
C THR A 54 6.16 -3.40 10.83
N THR A 55 6.24 -4.41 9.97
CA THR A 55 6.93 -4.30 8.68
C THR A 55 5.97 -4.05 7.50
N ILE A 56 4.71 -4.46 7.62
CA ILE A 56 3.73 -4.38 6.53
C ILE A 56 2.58 -3.45 6.91
N ALA A 57 1.74 -3.80 7.89
CA ALA A 57 0.48 -3.10 8.11
C ALA A 57 0.68 -1.61 8.45
N VAL A 58 1.57 -1.29 9.39
CA VAL A 58 1.81 0.09 9.81
C VAL A 58 2.50 0.93 8.72
N PRO A 59 3.64 0.49 8.12
CA PRO A 59 4.31 1.30 7.10
C PRO A 59 3.46 1.53 5.85
N PHE A 60 2.72 0.51 5.40
CA PHE A 60 1.86 0.63 4.22
C PHE A 60 0.59 1.43 4.51
N SER A 61 0.01 1.33 5.71
CA SER A 61 -1.11 2.20 6.10
C SER A 61 -0.70 3.67 6.11
N TYR A 62 0.47 3.98 6.67
CA TYR A 62 1.01 5.34 6.66
C TYR A 62 1.26 5.85 5.24
N MET A 63 1.82 5.00 4.37
CA MET A 63 2.04 5.35 2.97
C MET A 63 0.72 5.61 2.24
N SER A 64 -0.27 4.73 2.38
CA SER A 64 -1.57 4.90 1.73
C SER A 64 -2.28 6.17 2.23
N TRP A 65 -2.23 6.46 3.53
CA TRP A 65 -2.74 7.70 4.09
C TRP A 65 -2.07 8.95 3.48
N ARG A 66 -0.74 8.94 3.38
CA ARG A 66 0.02 10.07 2.84
C ARG A 66 -0.26 10.28 1.36
N LYS A 67 -0.28 9.21 0.56
CA LYS A 67 -0.68 9.23 -0.85
C LYS A 67 -2.09 9.79 -1.02
N THR A 68 -3.02 9.34 -0.20
CA THR A 68 -4.41 9.79 -0.22
C THR A 68 -4.50 11.29 0.03
N ARG A 69 -3.81 11.81 1.06
CA ARG A 69 -3.79 13.26 1.33
C ARG A 69 -3.25 14.08 0.16
N THR A 70 -2.16 13.63 -0.45
CA THR A 70 -1.57 14.30 -1.62
C THR A 70 -2.48 14.22 -2.84
N GLN A 71 -3.12 13.08 -3.07
CA GLN A 71 -4.08 12.96 -4.17
C GLN A 71 -5.32 13.82 -3.98
N LEU A 72 -5.76 14.03 -2.74
CA LEU A 72 -6.89 14.91 -2.42
C LEU A 72 -6.61 16.39 -2.71
N SER A 73 -5.36 16.84 -2.67
CA SER A 73 -5.00 18.24 -3.02
C SER A 73 -4.93 18.51 -4.51
N PHE A 74 -5.00 17.49 -5.37
CA PHE A 74 -4.90 17.66 -6.82
C PHE A 74 -6.20 18.13 -7.48
N ASN A 75 -7.35 17.80 -6.87
CA ASN A 75 -8.64 18.08 -7.48
C ASN A 75 -9.73 18.23 -6.40
N ASP A 76 -10.42 19.37 -6.42
CA ASP A 76 -11.46 19.73 -5.47
C ASP A 76 -12.84 19.11 -5.78
N ASN A 77 -12.98 18.40 -6.90
CA ASN A 77 -14.23 17.73 -7.25
C ASN A 77 -14.62 16.72 -6.17
N ARG A 78 -15.81 16.90 -5.58
CA ARG A 78 -16.34 16.05 -4.51
C ARG A 78 -16.42 14.57 -4.89
N ALA A 79 -16.76 14.26 -6.15
CA ALA A 79 -16.81 12.89 -6.63
C ALA A 79 -15.41 12.27 -6.73
N TYR A 80 -14.42 13.04 -7.18
CA TYR A 80 -13.01 12.63 -7.21
C TYR A 80 -12.49 12.39 -5.78
N GLN A 81 -12.68 13.34 -4.87
CA GLN A 81 -12.24 13.22 -3.48
C GLN A 81 -12.88 12.03 -2.76
N GLY A 82 -14.16 11.75 -3.04
CA GLY A 82 -14.85 10.58 -2.52
C GLY A 82 -14.16 9.27 -2.94
N LEU A 83 -13.86 9.12 -4.24
CA LEU A 83 -13.18 7.94 -4.76
C LEU A 83 -11.75 7.78 -4.23
N ILE A 84 -10.99 8.87 -4.11
CA ILE A 84 -9.64 8.85 -3.52
C ILE A 84 -9.69 8.41 -2.05
N ARG A 85 -10.66 8.91 -1.26
CA ARG A 85 -10.84 8.48 0.13
C ARG A 85 -11.22 7.01 0.23
N VAL A 86 -12.13 6.53 -0.62
CA VAL A 86 -12.51 5.11 -0.66
C VAL A 86 -11.32 4.22 -0.99
N LYS A 87 -10.49 4.64 -1.96
CA LYS A 87 -9.25 3.92 -2.31
C LYS A 87 -8.29 3.85 -1.13
N GLY A 88 -7.94 5.01 -0.54
CA GLY A 88 -7.01 5.08 0.58
C GLY A 88 -7.47 4.34 1.84
N ILE A 89 -8.75 4.51 2.20
CA ILE A 89 -9.34 3.79 3.34
C ILE A 89 -9.42 2.28 3.04
N GLY A 90 -9.73 1.90 1.80
CA GLY A 90 -9.77 0.50 1.36
C GLY A 90 -8.43 -0.20 1.52
N ASP A 91 -7.34 0.42 1.07
CA ASP A 91 -5.98 -0.11 1.23
C ASP A 91 -5.64 -0.36 2.71
N ILE A 92 -5.94 0.62 3.58
CA ILE A 92 -5.71 0.51 5.02
C ILE A 92 -6.59 -0.59 5.62
N ALA A 93 -7.88 -0.59 5.30
CA ALA A 93 -8.86 -1.54 5.83
C ALA A 93 -8.48 -3.00 5.51
N ILE A 94 -7.86 -3.24 4.35
CA ILE A 94 -7.41 -4.58 3.98
C ILE A 94 -6.22 -5.04 4.81
N LEU A 95 -5.22 -4.18 5.04
CA LEU A 95 -4.08 -4.55 5.87
C LEU A 95 -4.52 -4.96 7.28
N TRP A 96 -5.43 -4.18 7.87
CA TRP A 96 -5.98 -4.49 9.19
C TRP A 96 -7.00 -5.63 9.18
N GLY A 97 -7.75 -5.80 8.07
CA GLY A 97 -8.63 -6.94 7.87
C GLY A 97 -7.85 -8.26 7.79
N MET A 98 -6.73 -8.28 7.06
CA MET A 98 -5.81 -9.42 7.01
C MET A 98 -5.25 -9.74 8.40
N PHE A 99 -4.84 -8.72 9.16
CA PHE A 99 -4.42 -8.91 10.55
C PHE A 99 -5.54 -9.48 11.44
N GLY A 100 -6.77 -8.97 11.30
CA GLY A 100 -7.93 -9.51 12.01
C GLY A 100 -8.21 -10.97 11.67
N LEU A 101 -8.00 -11.38 10.40
CA LEU A 101 -8.10 -12.78 10.01
C LEU A 101 -7.00 -13.65 10.63
N MET A 102 -5.77 -13.14 10.75
CA MET A 102 -4.69 -13.85 11.46
C MET A 102 -5.06 -14.08 12.93
N ILE A 103 -5.63 -13.08 13.60
CA ILE A 103 -6.15 -13.22 14.97
C ILE A 103 -7.28 -14.25 15.02
N GLY A 104 -8.21 -14.20 14.06
CA GLY A 104 -9.34 -15.13 14.01
C GLY A 104 -8.89 -16.60 13.90
N HIS A 105 -7.84 -16.86 13.11
CA HIS A 105 -7.21 -18.17 13.04
C HIS A 105 -6.59 -18.58 14.38
N GLU A 106 -5.85 -17.69 15.03
CA GLU A 106 -5.23 -17.98 16.34
C GLU A 106 -6.27 -18.30 17.43
N LEU A 107 -7.45 -17.70 17.33
CA LEU A 107 -8.60 -17.99 18.20
C LEU A 107 -9.37 -19.25 17.80
N ASN A 108 -8.88 -20.02 16.83
CA ASN A 108 -9.48 -21.24 16.29
C ASN A 108 -10.88 -21.05 15.67
N PHE A 109 -11.20 -19.84 15.17
CA PHE A 109 -12.46 -19.63 14.45
C PHE A 109 -12.51 -20.33 13.09
N PHE A 110 -11.34 -20.56 12.47
CA PHE A 110 -11.23 -21.21 11.16
C PHE A 110 -9.83 -21.80 10.96
N GLU A 111 -9.76 -22.89 10.18
CA GLU A 111 -8.50 -23.57 9.85
C GLU A 111 -7.59 -22.74 8.93
N LEU A 112 -6.31 -23.08 8.90
CA LEU A 112 -5.29 -22.43 8.05
C LEU A 112 -5.65 -22.47 6.55
N SER A 113 -6.28 -23.55 6.09
CA SER A 113 -6.78 -23.73 4.72
C SER A 113 -7.82 -22.67 4.38
N MET A 114 -8.78 -22.46 5.29
CA MET A 114 -9.84 -21.47 5.17
C MET A 114 -9.27 -20.04 5.25
N LEU A 115 -8.39 -19.75 6.21
CA LEU A 115 -7.67 -18.47 6.30
C LEU A 115 -6.98 -18.12 4.97
N SER A 116 -6.22 -19.07 4.42
CA SER A 116 -5.49 -18.85 3.16
C SER A 116 -6.43 -18.51 2.00
N SER A 117 -7.56 -19.23 1.90
CA SER A 117 -8.58 -18.97 0.88
C SER A 117 -9.24 -17.59 1.04
N MET A 118 -9.51 -17.17 2.29
CA MET A 118 -10.10 -15.87 2.59
C MET A 118 -9.15 -14.72 2.25
N LEU A 119 -7.87 -14.85 2.62
CA LEU A 119 -6.84 -13.86 2.29
C LEU A 119 -6.68 -13.73 0.77
N ALA A 120 -6.59 -14.85 0.05
CA ALA A 120 -6.49 -14.83 -1.40
C ALA A 120 -7.71 -14.15 -2.05
N SER A 121 -8.92 -14.49 -1.58
CA SER A 121 -10.17 -13.92 -2.09
C SER A 121 -10.25 -12.41 -1.87
N ILE A 122 -9.88 -11.93 -0.66
CA ILE A 122 -9.86 -10.51 -0.33
C ILE A 122 -8.88 -9.76 -1.22
N LEU A 123 -7.68 -10.31 -1.46
CA LEU A 123 -6.69 -9.69 -2.34
C LEU A 123 -7.20 -9.58 -3.78
N VAL A 124 -7.84 -10.62 -4.32
CA VAL A 124 -8.42 -10.59 -5.67
C VAL A 124 -9.53 -9.54 -5.77
N VAL A 125 -10.47 -9.53 -4.82
CA VAL A 125 -11.56 -8.55 -4.78
C VAL A 125 -11.02 -7.13 -4.68
N HIS A 126 -9.99 -6.92 -3.85
CA HIS A 126 -9.35 -5.63 -3.71
C HIS A 126 -8.69 -5.15 -5.00
N LEU A 127 -7.92 -6.01 -5.66
CA LEU A 127 -7.28 -5.66 -6.93
C LEU A 127 -8.32 -5.27 -7.98
N LEU A 128 -9.42 -6.02 -8.08
CA LEU A 128 -10.53 -5.67 -8.97
C LEU A 128 -11.16 -4.33 -8.58
N ALA A 129 -11.46 -4.11 -7.31
CA ALA A 129 -12.02 -2.85 -6.83
C ALA A 129 -11.10 -1.65 -7.11
N ALA A 130 -9.79 -1.79 -6.86
CA ALA A 130 -8.79 -0.76 -7.14
C ALA A 130 -8.77 -0.40 -8.63
N THR A 131 -8.75 -1.40 -9.53
CA THR A 131 -8.79 -1.13 -10.98
C THR A 131 -10.08 -0.44 -11.44
N LEU A 132 -11.21 -0.76 -10.83
CA LEU A 132 -12.49 -0.11 -11.12
C LEU A 132 -12.52 1.33 -10.63
N ILE A 133 -11.98 1.59 -9.45
CA ILE A 133 -11.86 2.94 -8.89
C ILE A 133 -10.93 3.79 -9.78
N ASP A 134 -9.78 3.25 -10.20
CA ASP A 134 -8.85 3.93 -11.08
C ASP A 134 -9.48 4.29 -12.44
N LYS A 135 -10.25 3.37 -13.03
CA LYS A 135 -11.01 3.65 -14.25
C LYS A 135 -12.05 4.77 -14.05
N ARG A 136 -12.69 4.85 -12.88
CA ARG A 136 -13.64 5.93 -12.57
C ARG A 136 -12.94 7.26 -12.32
N LEU A 137 -11.80 7.24 -11.65
CA LEU A 137 -10.99 8.43 -11.39
C LEU A 137 -10.49 9.04 -12.70
N LEU A 138 -9.99 8.22 -13.63
CA LEU A 138 -9.58 8.67 -14.97
C LEU A 138 -10.73 9.31 -15.76
N ARG A 139 -11.97 8.81 -15.63
CA ARG A 139 -13.13 9.43 -16.30
C ARG A 139 -13.51 10.80 -15.74
N ILE A 140 -13.13 11.09 -14.50
CA ILE A 140 -13.44 12.36 -13.82
C ILE A 140 -12.27 13.35 -14.00
N ASP A 141 -11.04 12.83 -14.01
CA ASP A 141 -9.81 13.59 -14.12
C ASP A 141 -8.82 12.81 -14.99
N ASP A 142 -8.72 13.20 -16.26
CA ASP A 142 -7.79 12.58 -17.21
C ASP A 142 -6.33 12.72 -16.77
N GLU A 143 -6.00 13.74 -15.96
CA GLU A 143 -4.68 13.94 -15.39
C GLU A 143 -4.42 13.08 -14.14
N HIS A 144 -5.39 12.31 -13.68
CA HIS A 144 -5.23 11.42 -12.54
C HIS A 144 -4.07 10.43 -12.75
N VAL A 145 -3.26 10.29 -11.71
CA VAL A 145 -2.10 9.39 -11.70
C VAL A 145 -2.53 8.04 -11.15
N VAL A 146 -2.63 7.05 -12.03
CA VAL A 146 -2.97 5.67 -11.70
C VAL A 146 -1.74 4.93 -11.16
N ASP A 147 -1.93 4.05 -10.18
CA ASP A 147 -0.82 3.25 -9.63
C ASP A 147 -0.13 2.38 -10.71
N SER A 148 -0.87 1.92 -11.73
CA SER A 148 -0.33 1.19 -12.89
C SER A 148 0.59 2.03 -13.78
N LEU A 149 0.41 3.36 -13.81
CA LEU A 149 1.26 4.26 -14.59
C LEU A 149 2.63 4.43 -13.95
N PHE A 150 2.78 4.25 -12.63
CA PHE A 150 4.09 4.31 -11.95
C PHE A 150 5.05 3.21 -12.42
N GLY A 151 4.55 2.01 -12.71
CA GLY A 151 5.38 0.91 -13.22
C GLY A 151 5.92 1.18 -14.64
N LEU A 152 5.10 1.82 -15.48
CA LEU A 152 5.45 2.16 -16.86
C LEU A 152 6.36 3.39 -16.93
N THR A 153 6.05 4.46 -16.19
CA THR A 153 6.91 5.68 -16.14
C THR A 153 8.27 5.40 -15.53
N LYS A 154 8.38 4.56 -14.50
CA LYS A 154 9.70 4.14 -13.96
C LYS A 154 10.52 3.34 -14.98
N ARG A 155 9.87 2.44 -15.75
CA ARG A 155 10.53 1.71 -16.84
C ARG A 155 10.99 2.65 -17.95
N GLU A 156 10.17 3.61 -18.35
CA GLU A 156 10.52 4.60 -19.38
C GLU A 156 11.63 5.55 -18.92
N GLN A 157 11.60 6.02 -17.67
CA GLN A 157 12.68 6.85 -17.11
C GLN A 157 14.00 6.09 -16.98
N MET A 158 13.97 4.81 -16.57
CA MET A 158 15.18 3.97 -16.56
C MET A 158 15.69 3.70 -17.98
N LYS A 159 14.80 3.53 -18.96
CA LYS A 159 15.17 3.36 -20.36
C LYS A 159 15.85 4.60 -20.93
N ARG A 160 15.30 5.80 -20.68
CA ARG A 160 15.92 7.07 -21.08
C ARG A 160 17.30 7.28 -20.45
N LYS A 161 17.46 6.99 -19.15
CA LYS A 161 18.76 7.05 -18.47
C LYS A 161 19.78 6.02 -18.98
N TRP A 162 19.30 4.91 -19.56
CA TRP A 162 20.16 3.91 -20.19
C TRP A 162 20.57 4.34 -21.61
N ASP A 163 19.64 4.95 -22.36
CA ASP A 163 19.88 5.45 -23.71
C ASP A 163 20.76 6.73 -23.73
N GLU A 164 20.85 7.45 -22.61
CA GLU A 164 21.73 8.62 -22.41
C GLU A 164 23.17 8.26 -21.94
N LYS A 165 23.49 6.98 -21.80
CA LYS A 165 24.80 6.47 -21.36
C LYS A 165 25.55 5.78 -22.50
#